data_AF-A0A965KWR7-F1
#
_entry.id   AF-A0A965KWR7-F1
#
_cell.length_a   1.000
_cell.length_b   1.000
_cell.length_c   1.000
_cell.angle_alpha   90.00
_cell.angle_beta   90.00
_cell.angle_gamma   90.00
#
_symmetry.space_group_name_H-M   'P 1'
#
loop_
_entity.id
_entity.type
_entity.pdbx_description
1 polymer ?
#
loop_
_entity_poly.entity_id
_entity_poly.type
_entity_poly.pdbx_seq_one_letter_code
_entity_poly.pdbx_strand_id
1 'polypeptide(L)' 'ADSGETLRLVMDFWKGTVKEARSAVLYEKPRSVVKPDYVWRSTDKWIEFPWSTGMPIN' A
#
# COMPACT_ATOMS: atom_id res chain seq x y z
N ALA A 1 0.18 -0.15 -4.06
CA ALA A 1 -1.24 -0.39 -3.81
C ALA A 1 -1.94 -0.66 -5.14
N ASP A 2 -2.91 -1.57 -5.15
CA ASP A 2 -3.56 -2.01 -6.40
C ASP A 2 -4.66 -1.04 -6.84
N SER A 3 -5.67 -0.81 -5.99
CA SER A 3 -6.69 0.23 -6.14
C SER A 3 -6.48 1.41 -5.18
N GLY A 4 -5.82 1.20 -4.04
CA GLY A 4 -5.61 2.21 -3.00
C GLY A 4 -6.74 2.33 -1.97
N GLU A 5 -7.87 1.64 -2.16
CA GLU A 5 -9.06 1.82 -1.33
C GLU A 5 -8.87 1.38 0.13
N THR A 6 -8.13 0.29 0.37
CA THR A 6 -7.73 -0.12 1.73
C THR A 6 -6.93 0.97 2.44
N LEU A 7 -6.04 1.66 1.71
CA LEU A 7 -5.21 2.71 2.29
C LEU A 7 -6.07 3.90 2.70
N ARG A 8 -7.03 4.30 1.85
CA ARG A 8 -7.99 5.36 2.17
C ARG A 8 -8.78 5.05 3.45
N LEU A 9 -9.33 3.83 3.54
CA LEU A 9 -10.14 3.43 4.69
C LEU A 9 -9.34 3.48 6.01
N VAL A 10 -8.10 3.01 6.00
CA VAL A 10 -7.22 3.06 7.19
C VAL A 10 -6.89 4.50 7.57
N MET A 11 -6.57 5.36 6.59
CA MET A 11 -6.26 6.76 6.86
C MET A 11 -7.48 7.54 7.38
N ASP A 12 -8.67 7.27 6.83
CA ASP A 12 -9.93 7.86 7.29
C ASP A 12 -10.29 7.39 8.71
N PHE A 13 -10.00 6.14 9.06
CA PHE A 13 -10.24 5.61 10.41
C PHE A 13 -9.44 6.35 11.49
N TRP A 14 -8.17 6.66 11.21
CA TRP A 14 -7.30 7.36 12.16
C TRP A 14 -7.51 8.88 12.18
N LYS A 15 -8.30 9.41 11.24
CA LYS A 15 -8.53 10.84 11.10
C LYS A 15 -9.22 11.40 12.35
N GLY A 16 -8.60 12.38 12.99
CA GLY A 16 -9.11 13.02 14.21
C GLY A 16 -8.77 12.31 15.52
N THR A 17 -8.19 11.11 15.47
CA THR A 17 -7.65 10.42 16.65
C THR A 17 -6.17 10.70 16.85
N VAL A 18 -5.44 10.97 15.77
CA VAL A 18 -4.00 11.26 15.81
C VAL A 18 -3.71 12.67 15.31
N LYS A 19 -2.58 13.24 15.75
CA LYS A 19 -2.09 14.53 15.27
C LYS A 19 -1.76 14.50 13.77
N GLU A 20 -1.17 13.40 13.32
CA GLU A 20 -0.81 13.19 11.92
C GLU A 20 -0.72 11.69 11.60
N ALA A 21 -1.20 11.30 10.42
CA ALA A 21 -1.02 9.97 9.86
C ALA A 21 -0.41 10.12 8.46
N ARG A 22 0.54 9.24 8.12
CA ARG A 22 1.14 9.15 6.78
C ARG A 22 1.18 7.70 6.32
N SER A 23 1.13 7.52 5.01
CA SER A 23 1.08 6.24 4.32
C SER A 23 2.36 5.98 3.53
N ALA A 24 2.83 4.72 3.56
CA ALA A 24 4.00 4.31 2.80
C ALA A 24 3.72 2.99 2.06
N VAL A 25 4.15 2.90 0.81
CA VAL A 25 4.08 1.67 0.01
C VAL A 25 5.43 1.36 -0.64
N LEU A 26 5.74 0.07 -0.76
CA LEU A 26 6.90 -0.38 -1.53
C LEU A 26 6.70 -0.13 -3.02
N TYR A 27 5.51 -0.43 -3.54
CA TYR A 27 5.20 -0.30 -4.96
C TYR A 27 3.85 0.37 -5.21
N GLU A 28 3.83 1.40 -6.06
CA GLU A 28 2.60 2.00 -6.58
C GLU A 28 2.26 1.51 -7.99
N LYS A 29 0.95 1.41 -8.29
CA LYS A 29 0.41 1.09 -9.61
C LYS A 29 -0.15 2.36 -10.25
N PRO A 30 -0.03 2.56 -11.58
CA PRO A 30 -0.63 3.71 -12.28
C PRO A 30 -2.16 3.84 -12.07
N ARG A 31 -2.82 2.71 -11.80
CA ARG A 31 -4.27 2.61 -11.56
C ARG A 31 -4.70 2.80 -10.10
N SER A 32 -3.77 3.14 -9.20
CA SER A 32 -4.11 3.43 -7.81
C SER A 32 -4.86 4.76 -7.72
N VAL A 33 -6.09 4.74 -7.17
CA VAL A 33 -6.94 5.94 -6.99
C VAL A 33 -6.43 6.81 -5.84
N VAL A 34 -5.67 6.20 -4.93
CA VAL A 34 -5.13 6.85 -3.72
C VAL A 34 -3.62 6.95 -3.86
N LYS A 35 -3.09 8.18 -3.77
CA LYS A 35 -1.64 8.46 -3.74
C LYS A 35 -1.10 8.34 -2.31
N PRO A 36 -0.14 7.44 -2.06
CA PRO A 36 0.54 7.36 -0.77
C PRO A 36 1.47 8.57 -0.54
N ASP A 37 1.78 8.88 0.72
CA ASP A 37 2.73 9.94 1.07
C ASP A 37 4.16 9.54 0.71
N TYR A 38 4.48 8.25 0.80
CA TYR A 38 5.78 7.69 0.47
C TYR A 38 5.67 6.47 -0.44
N VAL A 39 6.52 6.47 -1.46
CA VAL A 39 6.59 5.41 -2.46
C VAL A 39 8.06 5.07 -2.68
N TRP A 40 8.42 3.78 -2.57
CA TRP A 40 9.77 3.36 -2.94
C TRP A 40 9.94 3.26 -4.46
N ARG A 41 8.99 2.63 -5.17
CA ARG A 41 9.05 2.51 -6.64
C ARG A 41 7.68 2.45 -7.33
N SER A 42 7.55 3.06 -8.49
CA SER A 42 6.37 2.92 -9.37
C SER A 42 6.57 1.79 -10.39
N THR A 43 5.58 0.93 -10.59
CA THR A 43 5.63 -0.18 -11.56
C THR A 43 4.25 -0.66 -11.96
N ASP A 44 4.02 -0.97 -13.23
CA ASP A 44 2.79 -1.58 -13.75
C ASP A 44 2.79 -3.11 -13.64
N LYS A 45 3.97 -3.75 -13.59
CA LYS A 45 4.18 -5.21 -13.58
C LYS A 45 3.55 -5.95 -12.39
N TRP A 46 3.08 -7.17 -12.56
CA TRP A 46 2.71 -8.02 -11.41
C TRP A 46 3.87 -8.14 -10.41
N ILE A 47 3.58 -8.13 -9.11
CA ILE A 47 4.58 -8.23 -8.03
C ILE A 47 4.24 -9.47 -7.21
N GLU A 48 5.15 -10.44 -7.20
CA GLU A 48 5.12 -11.55 -6.26
C GLU A 48 5.98 -11.17 -5.06
N PHE A 49 5.32 -10.96 -3.92
CA PHE A 49 6.05 -10.72 -2.68
C PHE A 49 6.55 -12.05 -2.11
N PRO A 50 7.74 -12.08 -1.49
CA PRO A 50 8.29 -13.29 -0.87
C PRO A 50 7.37 -13.96 0.16
N TRP A 51 6.47 -13.18 0.79
CA TRP A 51 5.48 -13.66 1.76
C TRP A 51 4.12 -14.04 1.15
N SER A 52 3.94 -13.90 -0.17
CA SER A 52 2.69 -14.20 -0.88
C SER A 52 2.75 -15.44 -1.76
N THR A 53 3.94 -16.02 -1.97
CA THR A 53 4.15 -17.26 -2.70
C THR A 53 4.37 -18.42 -1.70
N GLY A 54 3.48 -19.41 -1.65
CA GLY A 54 3.61 -20.57 -0.73
C GLY A 54 4.82 -21.45 -1.07
N MET A 55 5.50 -22.13 -0.13
CA MET A 55 5.13 -22.62 1.20
C MET A 55 6.24 -22.39 2.26
N PRO A 56 5.94 -22.53 3.57
CA PRO A 56 6.94 -22.49 4.64
C PRO A 56 8.02 -23.55 4.39
N ILE A 57 9.27 -23.15 4.64
CA ILE A 57 10.38 -24.10 4.71
C ILE A 57 10.13 -25.03 5.92
N ASN A 58 10.11 -26.35 5.68
CA ASN A 58 10.16 -27.38 6.73
C ASN A 58 11.47 -27.31 7.51
#